data_AF-Q46PY2-F1
#
_entry.id   AF-Q46PY2-F1
#
_cell.length_a   1.000
_cell.length_b   1.000
_cell.length_c   1.000
_cell.angle_alpha   90.00
_cell.angle_beta   90.00
_cell.angle_gamma   90.00
#
_symmetry.space_group_name_H-M   'P 1'
#
loop_
_entity.id
_entity.type
_entity.pdbx_description
1 polymer ?
#
loop_
_entity_poly.entity_id
_entity_poly.type
_entity_poly.pdbx_seq_one_letter_code
_entity_poly.pdbx_strand_id
1 'polypeptide(L)'
;MKYPFIVAITTAALAGCVTSPYTPPPTQDTRAIGESKLAPKDAAQCIGQKWAQSTQQQVWMQYMLANDQAFDVYVPGQQPPSGSAAVVRKSPTGAGSWLGFRGADSGAAGAISQCQ
;
A
#
# COMPACT_ATOMS: atom_id res chain seq x y z
N MET A 1 33.43 51.39 -32.91
CA MET A 1 33.92 50.05 -32.51
C MET A 1 33.40 49.73 -31.12
N LYS A 2 33.16 48.43 -30.87
CA LYS A 2 32.93 47.76 -29.57
C LYS A 2 31.46 47.55 -29.16
N TYR A 3 30.91 46.42 -29.62
CA TYR A 3 29.80 45.71 -28.96
C TYR A 3 30.33 44.99 -27.72
N PRO A 4 29.56 44.92 -26.63
CA PRO A 4 29.64 43.80 -25.71
C PRO A 4 28.45 42.85 -25.94
N PHE A 5 28.82 41.62 -26.29
CA PHE A 5 27.97 40.43 -26.29
C PHE A 5 27.34 40.23 -24.90
N ILE A 6 26.02 40.05 -24.83
CA ILE A 6 25.33 39.53 -23.65
C ILE A 6 24.87 38.11 -23.96
N VAL A 7 25.52 37.14 -23.31
CA VAL A 7 25.14 35.72 -23.30
C VAL A 7 24.06 35.55 -22.24
N ALA A 8 22.83 35.24 -22.65
CA ALA A 8 21.76 34.84 -21.74
C ALA A 8 21.86 33.32 -21.50
N ILE A 9 22.32 32.94 -20.31
CA ILE A 9 22.40 31.55 -19.88
C ILE A 9 20.99 31.11 -19.49
N THR A 10 20.40 30.20 -20.27
CA THR A 10 19.13 29.55 -19.94
C THR A 10 19.39 28.52 -18.83
N THR A 11 19.02 28.85 -17.59
CA THR A 11 18.97 27.86 -16.51
C THR A 11 17.77 26.95 -16.73
N ALA A 12 18.00 25.76 -17.26
CA ALA A 12 17.03 24.68 -17.20
C ALA A 12 16.88 24.27 -15.72
N ALA A 13 15.78 24.66 -15.08
CA ALA A 13 15.40 24.10 -13.80
C ALA A 13 15.06 22.62 -14.03
N LEU A 14 15.95 21.73 -13.60
CA LEU A 14 15.65 20.32 -13.48
C LEU A 14 14.53 20.20 -12.44
N ALA A 15 13.30 19.99 -12.91
CA ALA A 15 12.20 19.51 -12.09
C ALA A 15 12.62 18.15 -11.52
N GLY A 16 13.24 18.18 -10.35
CA GLY A 16 13.45 16.97 -9.56
C GLY A 16 12.07 16.44 -9.19
N CYS A 17 11.68 15.32 -9.79
CA CYS A 17 10.60 14.50 -9.25
C CYS A 17 11.05 14.09 -7.85
N VAL A 18 10.60 14.86 -6.86
CA VAL A 18 10.61 14.41 -5.47
C VAL A 18 9.88 13.09 -5.51
N THR A 19 10.58 12.00 -5.18
CA THR A 19 9.93 10.73 -4.86
C THR A 19 9.05 11.04 -3.66
N SER A 20 7.80 11.44 -3.93
CA SER A 20 6.81 11.59 -2.89
C SER A 20 6.77 10.24 -2.20
N PRO A 21 7.05 10.14 -0.89
CA PRO A 21 6.63 8.96 -0.18
C PRO A 21 5.14 8.85 -0.49
N TYR A 22 4.74 7.77 -1.13
CA TYR A 22 3.33 7.48 -1.29
C TYR A 22 2.79 7.31 0.12
N THR A 23 2.23 8.38 0.64
CA THR A 23 1.21 8.32 1.67
C THR A 23 -0.02 7.83 0.94
N PRO A 24 -0.48 6.59 1.21
CA PRO A 24 -1.82 6.18 0.77
C PRO A 24 -2.79 7.29 1.21
N PRO A 25 -3.82 7.61 0.42
CA PRO A 25 -4.82 8.58 0.87
C PRO A 25 -5.25 8.19 2.28
N PRO A 26 -5.23 9.11 3.26
CA PRO A 26 -5.65 8.81 4.62
C PRO A 26 -7.14 8.47 4.57
N THR A 27 -7.48 7.21 4.35
CA THR A 27 -8.84 6.74 4.58
C THR A 27 -8.99 6.73 6.09
N GLN A 28 -9.83 7.63 6.62
CA GLN A 28 -10.09 7.80 8.06
C GLN A 28 -10.49 6.50 8.78
N ASP A 29 -10.72 5.40 8.05
CA ASP A 29 -11.24 4.12 8.54
C ASP A 29 -10.21 2.97 8.58
N THR A 30 -8.91 3.22 8.37
CA THR A 30 -7.90 2.15 8.50
C THR A 30 -7.38 2.05 9.92
N ARG A 31 -7.72 0.95 10.60
CA ARG A 31 -7.20 0.61 11.93
C ARG A 31 -5.95 -0.26 11.82
N ALA A 32 -4.96 0.00 12.68
CA ALA A 32 -3.78 -0.83 12.77
C ALA A 32 -4.12 -2.19 13.39
N ILE A 33 -3.54 -3.27 12.84
CA ILE A 33 -3.65 -4.62 13.39
C ILE A 33 -2.32 -5.05 14.00
N GLY A 34 -1.20 -4.75 13.34
CA GLY A 34 0.13 -5.08 13.83
C GLY A 34 1.19 -5.03 12.75
N GLU A 35 2.35 -5.62 13.05
CA GLU A 35 3.42 -5.83 12.08
C GLU A 35 3.55 -7.32 11.77
N SER A 36 3.94 -7.61 10.54
CA SER A 36 4.26 -8.94 10.05
C SER A 36 5.74 -9.06 9.73
N LYS A 37 6.33 -10.21 10.01
CA LYS A 37 7.71 -10.55 9.60
C LYS A 37 7.81 -10.84 8.10
N LEU A 38 6.68 -11.06 7.43
CA LEU A 38 6.61 -11.35 6.01
C LEU A 38 6.76 -10.08 5.18
N ALA A 39 7.32 -10.22 3.98
CA ALA A 39 7.31 -9.15 2.99
C ALA A 39 5.87 -8.78 2.61
N PRO A 40 5.59 -7.54 2.16
CA PRO A 40 4.21 -7.09 1.91
C PRO A 40 3.41 -7.98 0.98
N LYS A 41 4.04 -8.52 -0.06
CA LYS A 41 3.38 -9.45 -0.99
C LYS A 41 3.00 -10.77 -0.33
N ASP A 42 3.93 -11.35 0.43
CA ASP A 42 3.72 -12.64 1.10
C ASP A 42 2.66 -12.51 2.20
N ALA A 43 2.67 -11.40 2.95
CA ALA A 43 1.62 -11.08 3.91
C ALA A 43 0.25 -10.90 3.23
N ALA A 44 0.18 -10.18 2.12
CA ALA A 44 -1.06 -10.01 1.36
C ALA A 44 -1.59 -11.35 0.81
N GLN A 45 -0.70 -12.20 0.30
CA GLN A 45 -1.06 -13.55 -0.15
C GLN A 45 -1.54 -14.44 1.00
N CYS A 46 -0.88 -14.40 2.16
CA CYS A 46 -1.31 -15.11 3.36
C CYS A 46 -2.75 -14.73 3.74
N ILE A 47 -3.04 -13.42 3.81
CA ILE A 47 -4.38 -12.91 4.15
C ILE A 47 -5.40 -13.39 3.12
N GLY A 48 -5.09 -13.23 1.83
CA GLY A 48 -5.96 -13.65 0.75
C GLY A 48 -6.27 -15.15 0.77
N GLN A 49 -5.26 -15.98 1.02
CA GLN A 49 -5.42 -17.42 1.16
C GLN A 49 -6.27 -17.80 2.37
N LYS A 50 -6.04 -17.19 3.53
CA LYS A 50 -6.82 -17.47 4.75
C LYS A 50 -8.29 -17.13 4.57
N TRP A 51 -8.59 -15.97 3.99
CA TRP A 51 -9.96 -15.59 3.70
C TRP A 51 -10.59 -16.49 2.64
N ALA A 52 -9.90 -16.79 1.54
CA ALA A 52 -10.42 -17.68 0.51
C ALA A 52 -10.70 -19.09 1.05
N GLN A 53 -9.81 -19.63 1.90
CA GLN A 53 -9.99 -20.95 2.53
C GLN A 53 -11.14 -20.94 3.55
N SER A 54 -11.26 -19.88 4.35
CA SER A 54 -12.29 -19.79 5.40
C SER A 54 -13.69 -19.54 4.86
N THR A 55 -13.81 -18.84 3.72
CA THR A 55 -15.11 -18.43 3.17
C THR A 55 -15.50 -19.18 1.91
N GLN A 56 -14.54 -19.89 1.28
CA GLN A 56 -14.70 -20.50 -0.04
C GLN A 56 -15.13 -19.50 -1.14
N GLN A 57 -14.80 -18.23 -0.95
CA GLN A 57 -15.12 -17.15 -1.87
C GLN A 57 -13.85 -16.59 -2.51
N GLN A 58 -14.03 -15.97 -3.68
CA GLN A 58 -12.96 -15.23 -4.33
C GLN A 58 -12.56 -14.01 -3.50
N VAL A 59 -11.25 -13.81 -3.36
CA VAL A 59 -10.64 -12.67 -2.70
C VAL A 59 -9.87 -11.85 -3.73
N TRP A 60 -10.09 -10.54 -3.73
CA TRP A 60 -9.39 -9.63 -4.63
C TRP A 60 -8.17 -9.03 -3.95
N MET A 61 -7.03 -9.08 -4.61
CA MET A 61 -5.80 -8.40 -4.19
C MET A 61 -5.46 -7.31 -5.21
N GLN A 62 -5.35 -6.08 -4.72
CA GLN A 62 -5.00 -4.91 -5.52
C GLN A 62 -3.60 -4.44 -5.17
N TYR A 63 -2.85 -4.11 -6.22
CA TYR A 63 -1.56 -3.47 -6.10
C TYR A 63 -1.71 -1.98 -5.85
N MET A 64 -1.08 -1.47 -4.79
CA MET A 64 -1.16 -0.04 -4.45
C MET A 64 0.14 0.70 -4.73
N LEU A 65 1.29 0.01 -4.66
CA LEU A 65 2.61 0.59 -4.95
C LEU A 65 3.51 -0.35 -5.74
N ALA A 66 4.22 0.24 -6.71
CA ALA A 66 5.35 -0.38 -7.42
C ALA A 66 6.37 -1.04 -6.47
N ASN A 67 7.03 -2.08 -6.97
CA ASN A 67 8.05 -2.87 -6.27
C ASN A 67 7.55 -3.63 -5.03
N ASP A 68 6.29 -4.06 -5.05
CA ASP A 68 5.66 -4.94 -4.06
C ASP A 68 5.67 -4.30 -2.66
N GLN A 69 5.52 -2.97 -2.60
CA GLN A 69 5.61 -2.20 -1.36
C GLN A 69 4.25 -2.03 -0.66
N ALA A 70 3.14 -2.19 -1.38
CA ALA A 70 1.80 -2.01 -0.83
C ALA A 70 0.73 -2.81 -1.59
N PHE A 71 -0.15 -3.45 -0.83
CA PHE A 71 -1.27 -4.24 -1.33
C PHE A 71 -2.52 -3.98 -0.51
N ASP A 72 -3.67 -3.97 -1.17
CA ASP A 72 -4.98 -4.00 -0.53
C ASP A 72 -5.65 -5.35 -0.85
N VAL A 73 -5.94 -6.12 0.17
CA VAL A 73 -6.66 -7.40 0.03
C VAL A 73 -8.09 -7.17 0.46
N TYR A 74 -9.06 -7.29 -0.44
CA TYR A 74 -10.45 -7.00 -0.15
C TYR A 74 -11.11 -8.18 0.57
N VAL A 75 -11.99 -7.88 1.53
CA VAL A 75 -12.78 -8.91 2.22
C VAL A 75 -13.57 -9.74 1.20
N PRO A 76 -13.73 -11.06 1.39
CA PRO A 76 -14.55 -11.90 0.52
C PRO A 76 -15.88 -11.26 0.12
N GLY A 77 -16.18 -11.28 -1.18
CA GLY A 77 -17.39 -10.65 -1.75
C GLY A 77 -17.32 -9.14 -1.96
N GLN A 78 -16.27 -8.45 -1.49
CA GLN A 78 -15.99 -7.05 -1.81
C GLN A 78 -15.11 -6.96 -3.06
N GLN A 79 -15.26 -5.89 -3.84
CA GLN A 79 -14.50 -5.70 -5.08
C GLN A 79 -13.84 -4.31 -5.12
N PRO A 80 -12.57 -4.21 -5.56
CA PRO A 80 -11.93 -2.92 -5.81
C PRO A 80 -12.76 -2.01 -6.74
N PRO A 81 -12.65 -0.66 -6.61
CA PRO A 81 -11.72 0.09 -5.74
C PRO A 81 -12.29 0.45 -4.36
N SER A 82 -13.51 0.01 -4.05
CA SER A 82 -14.23 0.38 -2.82
C SER A 82 -14.51 -0.84 -1.93
N GLY A 83 -14.69 -0.62 -0.64
CA GLY A 83 -15.06 -1.68 0.30
C GLY A 83 -13.97 -2.00 1.33
N SER A 84 -14.33 -2.93 2.21
CA SER A 84 -13.47 -3.34 3.32
C SER A 84 -12.27 -4.13 2.81
N ALA A 85 -11.09 -3.83 3.34
CA ALA A 85 -9.85 -4.47 2.90
C ALA A 85 -8.80 -4.53 4.01
N ALA A 86 -7.99 -5.59 4.01
CA ALA A 86 -6.70 -5.58 4.67
C ALA A 86 -5.76 -4.66 3.91
N VAL A 87 -5.06 -3.81 4.66
CA VAL A 87 -4.10 -2.85 4.14
C VAL A 87 -2.73 -3.37 4.52
N VAL A 88 -1.96 -3.80 3.53
CA VAL A 88 -0.60 -4.31 3.73
C VAL A 88 0.38 -3.31 3.14
N ARG A 89 1.31 -2.84 3.97
CA ARG A 89 2.34 -1.86 3.58
C ARG A 89 3.70 -2.35 4.03
N LYS A 90 4.78 -1.88 3.42
CA LYS A 90 6.12 -2.08 3.98
C LYS A 90 6.19 -1.50 5.39
N SER A 91 6.83 -2.23 6.31
CA SER A 91 7.02 -1.74 7.67
C SER A 91 7.91 -0.49 7.68
N PRO A 92 7.56 0.56 8.45
CA PRO A 92 8.41 1.76 8.59
C PRO A 92 9.75 1.45 9.30
N THR A 93 9.85 0.35 10.05
CA THR A 93 11.09 -0.10 10.72
C THR A 93 11.97 -0.98 9.83
N GLY A 94 11.54 -1.27 8.59
CA GLY A 94 12.39 -1.79 7.52
C GLY A 94 12.40 -3.31 7.34
N ALA A 95 12.01 -4.09 8.34
CA ALA A 95 11.84 -5.54 8.21
C ALA A 95 10.34 -5.89 8.18
N GLY A 96 9.90 -6.58 7.13
CA GLY A 96 8.53 -7.08 7.01
C GLY A 96 7.49 -6.05 6.56
N SER A 97 6.26 -6.19 7.06
CA SER A 97 5.11 -5.41 6.61
C SER A 97 4.25 -4.90 7.77
N TRP A 98 3.70 -3.70 7.62
CA TRP A 98 2.65 -3.19 8.48
C TRP A 98 1.29 -3.70 7.98
N LEU A 99 0.48 -4.22 8.89
CA LEU A 99 -0.86 -4.74 8.63
C LEU A 99 -1.90 -3.83 9.27
N GLY A 100 -2.85 -3.39 8.46
CA GLY A 100 -4.04 -2.67 8.88
C GLY A 100 -5.30 -3.25 8.27
N PHE A 101 -6.43 -2.70 8.66
CA PHE A 101 -7.72 -3.02 8.08
C PHE A 101 -8.55 -1.77 7.89
N ARG A 102 -9.07 -1.59 6.68
CA ARG A 102 -10.01 -0.56 6.30
C ARG A 102 -11.42 -1.13 6.32
N GLY A 103 -12.33 -0.51 7.07
CA GLY A 103 -13.75 -0.87 7.10
C GLY A 103 -14.29 -1.20 8.50
N ALA A 104 -15.59 -1.44 8.60
CA ALA A 104 -16.28 -1.68 9.88
C ALA A 104 -16.24 -3.14 10.37
N ASP A 105 -15.89 -4.09 9.49
CA ASP A 105 -16.05 -5.52 9.76
C ASP A 105 -14.96 -6.05 10.71
N SER A 106 -15.30 -6.33 11.97
CA SER A 106 -14.36 -6.79 13.00
C SER A 106 -13.94 -8.25 12.80
N GLY A 107 -14.81 -9.10 12.24
CA GLY A 107 -14.54 -10.52 12.01
C GLY A 107 -13.43 -10.77 10.99
N ALA A 108 -13.38 -9.94 9.94
CA ALA A 108 -12.37 -10.04 8.90
C ALA A 108 -10.94 -9.74 9.43
N ALA A 109 -10.80 -8.89 10.45
CA ALA A 109 -9.51 -8.51 11.01
C ALA A 109 -8.79 -9.65 11.76
N GLY A 110 -9.53 -10.62 12.32
CA GLY A 110 -8.93 -11.74 13.05
C GLY A 110 -8.02 -12.61 12.17
N ALA A 111 -8.37 -12.81 10.90
CA ALA A 111 -7.55 -13.58 9.96
C ALA A 111 -6.26 -12.83 9.57
N ILE A 112 -6.26 -11.48 9.62
CA ILE A 112 -5.08 -10.67 9.31
C ILE A 112 -4.00 -10.86 10.38
N SER A 113 -4.40 -10.96 11.65
CA SER A 113 -3.48 -11.23 12.75
C SER A 113 -2.77 -12.59 12.66
N GLN A 114 -3.31 -13.53 11.89
CA GLN A 114 -2.68 -14.84 11.65
C GLN A 114 -1.51 -14.78 10.66
N CYS A 115 -1.32 -13.64 10.01
CA CYS A 115 -0.27 -13.40 9.01
C CYS A 115 0.80 -12.42 9.50
N GLN A 116 0.88 -12.18 10.81
CA GLN A 116 1.99 -11.47 11.47
C GLN A 116 3.28 -12.32 11.47
#